data_AF-A0A257LPE5-F1
#
_entry.id   AF-A0A257LPE5-F1
#
_cell.length_a   1.000
_cell.length_b   1.000
_cell.length_c   1.000
_cell.angle_alpha   90.00
_cell.angle_beta   90.00
_cell.angle_gamma   90.00
#
_symmetry.space_group_name_H-M   'P 1'
#
loop_
_entity.id
_entity.type
_entity.pdbx_description
1 polymer ?
#
loop_
_entity_poly.entity_id
_entity_poly.type
_entity_poly.pdbx_seq_one_letter_code
_entity_poly.pdbx_strand_id
1 'polypeptide(L)'
;REPLLKIFPPALLGRLGTIPYYPLSDEMLGQIVRLQLGRIKKRVEARYKIPFNVGDDVVKLVVSRCTESESGGRMIDAILTNTMLPDISREFLTRMMEGRAIEQVTVSVADGGFQYGFGD
;
A
#
# COMPACT_ATOMS: atom_id res chain seq x y z
N ARG A 1 -28.85 12.63 -7.54
CA ARG A 1 -29.91 11.59 -7.74
C ARG A 1 -30.24 11.36 -9.21
N GLU A 2 -30.03 12.33 -10.10
CA GLU A 2 -30.26 12.18 -11.56
C GLU A 2 -29.67 10.91 -12.21
N PRO A 3 -28.45 10.45 -11.89
CA PRO A 3 -27.93 9.22 -12.48
C PRO A 3 -28.75 7.97 -12.10
N LEU A 4 -29.24 7.92 -10.86
CA LEU A 4 -30.05 6.80 -10.37
C LEU A 4 -31.46 6.83 -10.95
N LEU A 5 -32.04 8.00 -11.19
CA LEU A 5 -33.37 8.15 -11.79
C LEU A 5 -33.44 7.71 -13.26
N LYS A 6 -32.30 7.60 -13.95
CA LYS A 6 -32.22 7.03 -15.30
C LYS A 6 -32.39 5.51 -15.34
N ILE A 7 -32.17 4.84 -14.20
CA ILE A 7 -32.15 3.36 -14.10
C ILE A 7 -33.25 2.85 -13.17
N PHE A 8 -33.55 3.57 -12.08
CA PHE A 8 -34.47 3.15 -11.04
C PHE A 8 -35.74 4.01 -10.99
N PRO A 9 -36.93 3.39 -10.87
CA PRO A 9 -38.19 4.13 -10.72
C PRO A 9 -38.20 5.02 -9.46
N PRO A 10 -38.86 6.19 -9.51
CA PRO A 10 -38.94 7.11 -8.36
C PRO A 10 -39.54 6.47 -7.10
N ALA A 11 -40.53 5.60 -7.27
CA ALA A 11 -41.19 4.90 -6.15
C ALA A 11 -40.24 3.97 -5.37
N LEU A 12 -39.24 3.38 -6.05
CA LEU A 12 -38.21 2.57 -5.40
C LEU A 12 -37.24 3.47 -4.64
N LEU A 13 -36.73 4.52 -5.29
CA LEU A 13 -35.79 5.46 -4.68
C LEU A 13 -36.38 6.22 -3.48
N GLY A 14 -37.69 6.45 -3.45
CA GLY A 14 -38.39 7.04 -2.31
C GLY A 14 -38.41 6.16 -1.05
N ARG A 15 -38.12 4.86 -1.18
CA ARG A 15 -38.05 3.90 -0.06
C ARG A 15 -36.62 3.49 0.30
N LEU A 16 -35.61 4.03 -0.38
CA LEU A 16 -34.20 3.70 -0.18
C LEU A 16 -33.41 4.89 0.38
N GLY A 17 -32.53 4.62 1.35
CA GLY A 17 -31.48 5.56 1.76
C GLY A 17 -30.30 5.44 0.81
N THR A 18 -29.92 6.52 0.14
CA THR A 18 -28.72 6.55 -0.72
C THR A 18 -27.49 6.90 0.11
N ILE A 19 -26.44 6.07 0.04
CA ILE A 19 -25.11 6.38 0.58
C ILE A 19 -24.16 6.55 -0.61
N PRO A 20 -23.75 7.78 -0.95
CA PRO A 20 -22.82 8.01 -2.06
C PRO A 20 -21.40 7.57 -1.67
N TYR A 21 -20.75 6.83 -2.57
CA TYR A 21 -19.33 6.48 -2.44
C TYR A 21 -18.52 7.51 -3.23
N TYR A 22 -17.75 8.33 -2.52
CA TYR A 22 -16.86 9.32 -3.13
C TYR A 22 -15.46 8.73 -3.36
N PRO A 23 -14.71 9.27 -4.34
CA PRO A 23 -13.30 8.94 -4.51
C PRO A 23 -12.49 9.20 -3.23
N LEU A 24 -11.43 8.42 -3.04
CA LEU A 24 -10.52 8.60 -1.92
C LEU A 24 -9.65 9.83 -2.15
N SER A 25 -9.51 10.68 -1.13
CA SER A 25 -8.53 11.77 -1.14
C SER A 25 -7.11 11.24 -0.96
N ASP A 26 -6.11 12.03 -1.37
CA ASP A 26 -4.68 11.71 -1.16
C ASP A 26 -4.35 11.46 0.33
N GLU A 27 -5.00 12.19 1.23
CA GLU A 27 -4.86 12.00 2.67
C GLU A 27 -5.39 10.63 3.11
N MET A 28 -6.58 10.24 2.64
CA MET A 28 -7.14 8.91 2.92
C MET A 28 -6.28 7.80 2.31
N LEU A 29 -5.79 7.98 1.09
CA LEU A 29 -4.85 7.06 0.46
C LEU A 29 -3.58 6.91 1.31
N GLY A 30 -3.01 8.01 1.78
CA GLY A 30 -1.85 8.01 2.68
C GLY A 30 -2.10 7.21 3.96
N GLN A 31 -3.28 7.35 4.58
CA GLN A 31 -3.65 6.55 5.75
C GLN A 31 -3.77 5.05 5.43
N ILE A 32 -4.38 4.70 4.29
CA ILE A 32 -4.50 3.31 3.83
C ILE A 32 -3.12 2.71 3.57
N VAL A 33 -2.21 3.45 2.92
CA VAL A 33 -0.83 3.03 2.70
C VAL A 33 -0.12 2.75 4.02
N ARG A 34 -0.22 3.66 5.00
CA ARG A 34 0.37 3.46 6.34
C ARG A 34 -0.19 2.21 7.05
N LEU A 35 -1.50 1.96 6.94
CA LEU A 35 -2.13 0.76 7.49
C LEU A 35 -1.57 -0.51 6.85
N GLN A 36 -1.41 -0.53 5.53
CA GLN A 36 -0.86 -1.70 4.81
C GLN A 36 0.61 -1.91 5.12
N LEU A 37 1.42 -0.85 5.12
CA LEU A 37 2.83 -0.92 5.55
C LEU A 37 2.96 -1.41 6.99
N GLY A 38 2.06 -1.00 7.89
CA GLY A 38 2.00 -1.50 9.26
C GLY A 38 1.70 -3.00 9.34
N ARG A 39 0.84 -3.54 8.47
CA ARG A 39 0.59 -4.99 8.37
C ARG A 39 1.81 -5.74 7.84
N ILE A 40 2.50 -5.17 6.85
CA ILE A 40 3.74 -5.74 6.30
C ILE A 40 4.82 -5.77 7.37
N LYS A 41 5.05 -4.65 8.07
CA LYS A 41 5.98 -4.54 9.19
C LYS A 41 5.78 -5.65 10.20
N LYS A 42 4.55 -5.82 10.70
CA LYS A 42 4.21 -6.88 11.66
C LYS A 42 4.52 -8.28 11.13
N ARG A 43 4.23 -8.55 9.84
CA ARG A 43 4.52 -9.86 9.22
C ARG A 43 6.02 -10.12 9.10
N VAL A 44 6.80 -9.14 8.67
CA VAL A 44 8.26 -9.25 8.51
C VAL A 44 8.91 -9.45 9.88
N GLU A 45 8.60 -8.60 10.85
CA GLU A 45 9.13 -8.69 12.22
C GLU A 45 8.75 -10.02 12.89
N ALA A 46 7.52 -10.51 12.68
CA ALA A 46 7.10 -11.79 13.23
C ALA A 46 7.88 -12.97 12.65
N ARG A 47 8.17 -12.94 11.34
CA ARG A 47 8.84 -14.03 10.61
C ARG A 47 10.36 -14.02 10.77
N TYR A 48 10.99 -12.87 10.61
CA TYR A 48 12.44 -12.73 10.55
C TYR A 48 13.07 -12.21 11.85
N LYS A 49 12.25 -11.74 12.80
CA LYS A 49 12.70 -11.24 14.12
C LYS A 49 13.66 -10.06 14.06
N ILE A 50 13.55 -9.25 13.01
CA ILE A 50 14.39 -8.06 12.80
C ILE A 50 13.52 -6.82 12.59
N PRO A 51 13.97 -5.62 12.98
CA PRO A 51 13.23 -4.40 12.77
C PRO A 51 12.96 -4.13 11.28
N PHE A 52 11.74 -3.70 10.99
CA PHE A 52 11.33 -3.25 9.65
C PHE A 52 10.88 -1.79 9.70
N ASN A 53 11.68 -0.92 9.10
CA ASN A 53 11.49 0.52 9.08
C ASN A 53 11.12 0.99 7.69
N VAL A 54 10.19 1.95 7.62
CA VAL A 54 9.71 2.51 6.35
C VAL A 54 9.68 4.02 6.49
N GLY A 55 10.32 4.73 5.56
CA GLY A 55 10.31 6.19 5.51
C GLY A 55 8.96 6.76 5.08
N ASP A 56 8.71 8.02 5.45
CA ASP A 56 7.50 8.76 5.04
C ASP A 56 7.48 9.07 3.53
N ASP A 57 8.64 9.10 2.89
CA ASP A 57 8.84 9.22 1.45
C ASP A 57 8.22 8.05 0.68
N VAL A 58 8.26 6.83 1.23
CA VAL A 58 7.62 5.64 0.67
C VAL A 58 6.11 5.82 0.59
N VAL A 59 5.49 6.40 1.62
CA VAL A 59 4.05 6.69 1.63
C VAL A 59 3.71 7.66 0.49
N LYS A 60 4.49 8.74 0.35
CA LYS A 60 4.29 9.75 -0.69
C LYS A 60 4.42 9.14 -2.09
N LEU A 61 5.42 8.30 -2.32
CA LEU A 61 5.64 7.64 -3.61
C LEU A 61 4.51 6.68 -3.97
N VAL A 62 4.00 5.90 -3.01
CA VAL A 62 2.87 5.00 -3.27
C VAL A 62 1.63 5.81 -3.63
N VAL A 63 1.33 6.88 -2.88
CA VAL A 63 0.20 7.77 -3.17
C VAL A 63 0.34 8.43 -4.54
N SER A 64 1.54 8.93 -4.90
CA SER A 64 1.75 9.56 -6.21
C SER A 64 1.60 8.60 -7.40
N ARG A 65 1.79 7.30 -7.16
CA ARG A 65 1.57 6.25 -8.18
C ARG A 65 0.09 5.85 -8.28
N CYS A 66 -0.74 6.19 -7.31
CA CYS A 66 -2.19 5.98 -7.33
C CYS A 66 -2.90 7.04 -8.19
N THR A 67 -2.75 6.93 -9.51
CA THR A 67 -3.25 7.93 -10.49
C THR A 67 -4.67 7.68 -11.00
N GLU A 68 -5.17 6.45 -10.92
CA GLU A 68 -6.54 6.12 -11.32
C GLU A 68 -7.51 6.30 -10.15
N SER A 69 -8.31 7.37 -10.21
CA SER A 69 -9.41 7.64 -9.28
C SER A 69 -10.40 6.47 -9.12
N GLU A 70 -10.47 5.54 -10.07
CA GLU A 70 -11.39 4.39 -10.04
C GLU A 70 -10.79 3.12 -9.42
N SER A 71 -9.46 3.01 -9.35
CA SER A 71 -8.82 1.83 -8.74
C SER A 71 -8.89 1.84 -7.21
N GLY A 72 -9.17 2.99 -6.60
CA GLY A 72 -9.27 3.17 -5.15
C GLY A 72 -8.06 2.58 -4.41
N GLY A 73 -8.31 1.88 -3.30
CA GLY A 73 -7.25 1.23 -2.51
C GLY A 73 -6.61 -0.02 -3.14
N ARG A 74 -7.11 -0.52 -4.28
CA ARG A 74 -6.57 -1.75 -4.91
C ARG A 74 -5.18 -1.54 -5.50
N MET A 75 -4.91 -0.33 -6.00
CA MET A 75 -3.60 0.00 -6.56
C MET A 75 -2.51 0.02 -5.49
N ILE A 76 -2.84 0.43 -4.26
CA ILE A 76 -1.94 0.36 -3.10
C ILE A 76 -1.49 -1.09 -2.87
N ASP A 77 -2.44 -2.01 -2.82
CA ASP A 77 -2.15 -3.43 -2.60
C ASP A 77 -1.28 -4.01 -3.73
N ALA A 78 -1.58 -3.67 -4.98
CA ALA A 78 -0.79 -4.09 -6.13
C ALA A 78 0.67 -3.60 -6.04
N ILE A 79 0.91 -2.32 -5.71
CA ILE A 79 2.27 -1.77 -5.60
C ILE A 79 3.05 -2.47 -4.47
N LEU A 80 2.42 -2.66 -3.32
CA LEU A 80 3.09 -3.26 -2.16
C LEU A 80 3.35 -4.76 -2.36
N THR A 81 2.37 -5.49 -2.90
CA THR A 81 2.41 -6.96 -3.03
C THR A 81 3.19 -7.41 -4.26
N ASN A 82 3.15 -6.67 -5.37
CA ASN A 82 3.79 -7.09 -6.62
C ASN A 82 5.16 -6.44 -6.86
N THR A 83 5.55 -5.44 -6.07
CA THR A 83 6.85 -4.78 -6.19
C THR A 83 7.63 -4.85 -4.90
N MET A 84 7.17 -4.17 -3.85
CA MET A 84 7.96 -3.99 -2.63
C MET A 84 8.29 -5.31 -1.92
N LEU A 85 7.27 -6.14 -1.68
CA LEU A 85 7.44 -7.42 -0.98
C LEU A 85 8.31 -8.43 -1.76
N PRO A 86 8.12 -8.61 -3.08
CA PRO A 86 9.01 -9.45 -3.89
C PRO A 86 10.47 -9.02 -3.85
N ASP A 87 10.77 -7.72 -3.94
CA ASP A 87 12.14 -7.21 -3.90
C ASP A 87 12.81 -7.51 -2.56
N ILE A 88 12.12 -7.19 -1.46
CA ILE A 88 12.58 -7.49 -0.10
C ILE A 88 12.84 -8.99 0.04
N SER A 89 11.89 -9.83 -0.41
CA SER A 89 12.00 -11.30 -0.30
C SER A 89 13.20 -11.86 -1.06
N ARG A 90 13.50 -11.32 -2.25
CA ARG A 90 14.68 -11.71 -3.04
C ARG A 90 15.97 -11.38 -2.29
N GLU A 91 16.08 -10.16 -1.76
CA GLU A 91 17.28 -9.73 -1.05
C GLU A 91 17.51 -10.53 0.25
N PHE A 92 16.44 -10.84 1.00
CA PHE A 92 16.51 -11.77 2.13
C PHE A 92 17.09 -13.12 1.72
N LEU A 93 16.57 -13.72 0.63
CA LEU A 93 17.04 -15.02 0.16
C LEU A 93 18.50 -14.97 -0.30
N THR A 94 18.89 -13.94 -1.07
CA THR A 94 20.28 -13.77 -1.54
C THR A 94 21.26 -13.69 -0.38
N ARG A 95 20.99 -12.85 0.63
CA ARG A 95 21.88 -12.72 1.79
C ARG A 95 21.96 -13.97 2.64
N MET A 96 20.84 -14.68 2.80
CA MET A 96 20.81 -15.98 3.47
C MET A 96 21.69 -17.01 2.75
N MET A 97 21.70 -17.02 1.41
CA MET A 97 22.56 -17.91 0.62
C MET A 97 24.05 -17.55 0.76
N GLU A 98 24.37 -16.27 0.97
CA GLU A 98 25.73 -15.78 1.16
C GLU A 98 26.19 -15.84 2.63
N GLY A 99 25.34 -16.29 3.54
CA GLY A 99 25.65 -16.36 4.98
C GLY A 99 25.75 -14.99 5.67
N ARG A 100 25.23 -13.93 5.05
CA ARG A 100 25.20 -12.58 5.62
C ARG A 100 24.04 -12.45 6.61
N ALA A 101 24.33 -11.95 7.81
CA ALA A 101 23.29 -11.61 8.77
C ALA A 101 22.46 -10.43 8.23
N ILE A 102 21.21 -10.36 8.66
CA ILE A 102 20.35 -9.21 8.40
C ILE A 102 19.86 -8.78 9.77
N GLU A 103 20.30 -7.63 10.25
CA GLU A 103 19.90 -7.15 11.57
C GLU A 103 18.69 -6.23 11.49
N GLN A 104 18.47 -5.57 10.36
CA GLN A 104 17.33 -4.70 10.12
C GLN A 104 17.06 -4.48 8.63
N VAL A 105 15.84 -4.04 8.30
CA VAL A 105 15.46 -3.58 6.95
C VAL A 105 14.90 -2.17 7.04
N THR A 106 15.35 -1.30 6.15
CA THR A 106 14.84 0.05 5.97
C THR A 106 14.40 0.24 4.52
N VAL A 107 13.17 0.68 4.32
CA VAL A 107 12.63 1.04 3.01
C VAL A 107 12.57 2.55 2.89
N SER A 108 13.14 3.09 1.83
CA SER A 108 13.20 4.52 1.50
C SER A 108 12.95 4.72 -0.01
N VAL A 109 12.98 5.96 -0.46
CA VAL A 109 12.82 6.32 -1.87
C VAL A 109 14.08 7.03 -2.36
N ALA A 110 14.64 6.52 -3.46
CA ALA A 110 15.72 7.16 -4.21
C ALA A 110 15.46 7.00 -5.70
N ASP A 111 15.82 8.01 -6.50
CA ASP A 111 15.70 8.00 -7.97
C ASP A 111 14.28 7.65 -8.48
N GLY A 112 13.25 8.00 -7.70
CA GLY A 112 11.84 7.69 -8.02
C GLY A 112 11.45 6.22 -7.80
N GLY A 113 12.33 5.39 -7.27
CA GLY A 113 12.13 3.98 -6.94
C GLY A 113 12.18 3.69 -5.45
N PHE A 114 11.77 2.47 -5.07
CA PHE A 114 12.01 1.99 -3.71
C PHE A 114 13.48 1.59 -3.57
N GLN A 115 14.08 1.98 -2.45
CA GLN A 115 15.42 1.59 -2.06
C GLN A 115 15.37 0.84 -0.74
N TYR A 116 16.11 -0.26 -0.67
CA TYR A 116 16.14 -1.16 0.47
C TYR A 116 17.53 -1.13 1.11
N GLY A 117 17.61 -0.58 2.30
CA GLY A 117 18.78 -0.64 3.16
C GLY A 117 18.67 -1.82 4.11
N PHE A 118 19.71 -2.62 4.21
CA PHE A 118 19.79 -3.72 5.16
C PHE A 118 21.03 -3.50 5.99
N GLY A 119 20.81 -3.22 7.28
CA GLY A 119 21.91 -3.06 8.24
C GLY A 119 22.50 -4.41 8.60
N ASP A 120 23.81 -4.42 8.72
CA ASP A 120 24.57 -5.44 9.44
C ASP A 120 24.68 -5.06 10.92
#